data_AF-A0AAE4TXC6-F1
#
_entry.id   AF-A0AAE4TXC6-F1
#
_cell.length_a   1.000
_cell.length_b   1.000
_cell.length_c   1.000
_cell.angle_alpha   90.00
_cell.angle_beta   90.00
_cell.angle_gamma   90.00
#
_symmetry.space_group_name_H-M   'P 1'
#
loop_
_entity.id
_entity.type
_entity.pdbx_description
1 polymer ?
#
loop_
_entity_poly.entity_id
_entity_poly.type
_entity_poly.pdbx_seq_one_letter_code
_entity_poly.pdbx_strand_id
1 'polypeptide(L)'
;MIFIKLSKTGSIEFIHHDPLNTNYGLGTEEELKELEANGEGVLLEQLPESQVTPGKQAVLKYDKEKGLYHEYVDAPITPEKELENTKKQMALMQQALDEMIINNPSKEVQALNDKQVLMQKALDELIISSIQ
;
A
#
# COMPACT_ATOMS: atom_id res chain seq x y z
N MET A 1 7.82 1.26 26.15
CA MET A 1 6.52 0.61 26.33
C MET A 1 5.47 1.10 25.35
N ILE A 2 4.81 0.16 24.68
CA ILE A 2 3.74 0.29 23.70
C ILE A 2 2.58 -0.59 24.19
N PHE A 3 1.35 -0.09 24.10
CA PHE A 3 0.16 -0.89 24.38
C PHE A 3 -0.63 -1.14 23.10
N ILE A 4 -1.06 -2.38 22.90
CA ILE A 4 -1.91 -2.78 21.77
C ILE A 4 -3.24 -3.24 22.33
N LYS A 5 -4.32 -2.55 21.98
CA LYS A 5 -5.67 -2.98 22.34
C LYS A 5 -6.13 -4.06 21.37
N LEU A 6 -6.67 -5.14 21.92
CA LEU A 6 -7.28 -6.21 21.15
C LEU A 6 -8.80 -6.17 21.28
N SER A 7 -9.47 -6.47 20.18
CA SER A 7 -10.90 -6.70 20.16
C SER A 7 -11.25 -8.03 20.83
N LYS A 8 -12.54 -8.26 21.08
CA LYS A 8 -13.04 -9.57 21.57
C LYS A 8 -12.69 -10.75 20.65
N THR A 9 -12.46 -10.48 19.37
CA THR A 9 -12.06 -11.50 18.38
C THR A 9 -10.54 -11.67 18.29
N GLY A 10 -9.77 -10.96 19.12
CA GLY A 10 -8.31 -10.99 19.14
C GLY A 10 -7.63 -10.18 18.03
N SER A 11 -8.39 -9.37 17.29
CA SER A 11 -7.84 -8.48 16.26
C SER A 11 -7.33 -7.18 16.88
N ILE A 12 -6.31 -6.57 16.30
CA ILE A 12 -5.79 -5.28 16.79
C ILE A 12 -6.83 -4.18 16.53
N GLU A 13 -7.24 -3.47 17.58
CA GLU A 13 -8.11 -2.29 17.48
C GLU A 13 -7.29 -1.02 17.31
N PHE A 14 -6.28 -0.82 18.16
CA PHE A 14 -5.35 0.30 18.05
C PHE A 14 -4.01 -0.01 18.72
N ILE A 15 -3.03 0.82 18.41
CA ILE A 15 -1.68 0.79 18.97
C ILE A 15 -1.39 2.16 19.58
N HIS A 16 -0.95 2.18 20.84
CA HIS A 16 -0.58 3.40 21.55
C HIS A 16 0.90 3.35 21.93
N HIS A 17 1.70 4.25 21.34
CA HIS A 17 3.16 4.24 21.47
C HIS A 17 3.69 4.82 22.79
N ASP A 18 2.86 5.57 23.52
CA ASP A 18 3.23 6.16 24.81
C ASP A 18 2.07 6.06 25.82
N PRO A 19 1.69 4.84 26.23
CA PRO A 19 0.44 4.60 26.95
C PRO A 19 0.44 5.10 28.39
N LEU A 20 1.60 5.47 28.96
CA LEU A 20 1.73 6.03 30.31
C LEU A 20 1.83 7.56 30.33
N ASN A 21 1.66 8.22 29.18
CA ASN A 21 1.75 9.66 29.11
C ASN A 21 0.71 10.33 30.02
N THR A 22 1.12 11.35 30.78
CA THR A 22 0.25 12.02 31.74
C THR A 22 -0.88 12.84 31.11
N ASN A 23 -0.74 13.28 29.86
CA ASN A 23 -1.71 14.16 29.19
C ASN A 23 -2.64 13.40 28.24
N TYR A 24 -2.14 12.35 27.58
CA TYR A 24 -2.87 11.62 26.54
C TYR A 24 -2.65 10.10 26.60
N GLY A 25 -2.07 9.59 27.69
CA GLY A 25 -1.92 8.15 27.90
C GLY A 25 -3.26 7.46 28.18
N LEU A 26 -3.19 6.15 28.39
CA LEU A 26 -4.34 5.29 28.56
C LEU A 26 -4.62 4.94 30.03
N GLY A 27 -3.64 5.13 30.92
CA GLY A 27 -3.76 4.76 32.33
C GLY A 27 -2.41 4.53 32.99
N THR A 28 -2.44 3.92 34.18
CA THR A 28 -1.21 3.50 34.88
C THR A 28 -0.68 2.18 34.35
N GLU A 29 0.54 1.82 34.74
CA GLU A 29 1.16 0.56 34.35
C GLU A 29 0.37 -0.65 34.89
N GLU A 30 -0.18 -0.53 36.09
CA GLU A 30 -1.01 -1.56 36.72
C GLU A 30 -2.31 -1.81 35.94
N GLU A 31 -3.00 -0.74 35.52
CA GLU A 31 -4.24 -0.84 34.74
C GLU A 31 -3.97 -1.52 33.38
N LEU A 32 -2.85 -1.18 32.73
CA LEU A 32 -2.49 -1.81 31.45
C LEU A 32 -2.10 -3.28 31.60
N LYS A 33 -1.43 -3.65 32.71
CA LYS A 33 -1.13 -5.05 33.03
C LYS A 33 -2.40 -5.86 33.31
N GLU A 34 -3.40 -5.25 33.93
CA GLU A 34 -4.70 -5.89 34.13
C GLU A 34 -5.41 -6.15 32.79
N LEU A 35 -5.40 -5.17 31.88
CA LEU A 35 -5.94 -5.35 30.52
C LEU A 35 -5.21 -6.44 29.74
N GLU A 36 -3.89 -6.53 29.86
CA GLU A 36 -3.10 -7.62 29.27
C GLU A 36 -3.48 -8.98 29.87
N ALA A 37 -3.57 -9.08 31.20
CA ALA A 37 -3.94 -10.31 31.90
C ALA A 37 -5.35 -10.80 31.52
N ASN A 38 -6.27 -9.86 31.26
CA ASN A 38 -7.63 -10.16 30.79
C ASN A 38 -7.69 -10.50 29.29
N GLY A 39 -6.56 -10.46 28.58
CA GLY A 39 -6.48 -10.71 27.14
C GLY A 39 -7.11 -9.61 26.28
N GLU A 40 -7.31 -8.42 26.85
CA GLU A 40 -7.85 -7.25 26.17
C GLU A 40 -6.77 -6.39 25.52
N GLY A 41 -5.50 -6.68 25.79
CA GLY A 41 -4.38 -5.99 25.17
C GLY A 41 -3.07 -6.74 25.34
N VAL A 42 -2.00 -6.13 24.84
CA VAL A 42 -0.63 -6.65 24.92
C VAL A 42 0.31 -5.48 25.19
N LEU A 43 1.22 -5.67 26.14
CA LEU A 43 2.28 -4.73 26.45
C LEU A 43 3.59 -5.18 25.80
N LEU A 44 4.24 -4.25 25.11
CA LEU A 44 5.48 -4.52 24.39
C LEU A 44 6.46 -3.38 24.56
N GLU A 45 7.75 -3.67 24.42
CA GLU A 45 8.74 -2.59 24.36
C GLU A 45 8.88 -1.99 22.97
N GLN A 46 8.71 -2.82 21.94
CA GLN A 46 8.83 -2.42 20.54
C GLN A 46 7.90 -3.25 19.66
N LEU A 47 7.45 -2.65 18.56
CA LEU A 47 6.79 -3.40 17.50
C LEU A 47 7.84 -4.20 16.71
N PRO A 48 7.47 -5.35 16.11
CA PRO A 48 8.36 -6.03 15.18
C PRO A 48 8.68 -5.10 14.01
N GLU A 49 9.88 -5.21 13.46
CA GLU A 49 10.23 -4.48 12.24
C GLU A 49 9.50 -5.09 11.03
N SER A 50 9.09 -4.24 10.09
CA SER A 50 8.53 -4.67 8.80
C SER A 50 9.62 -4.67 7.72
N GLN A 51 9.54 -5.62 6.79
CA GLN A 51 10.42 -5.66 5.63
C GLN A 51 9.70 -5.10 4.41
N VAL A 52 10.40 -4.26 3.64
CA VAL A 52 9.86 -3.78 2.37
C VAL A 52 9.83 -4.95 1.39
N THR A 53 8.62 -5.40 1.05
CA THR A 53 8.39 -6.46 0.06
C THR A 53 7.72 -5.84 -1.17
N PRO A 54 8.34 -5.85 -2.37
CA PRO A 54 7.77 -5.23 -3.56
C PRO A 54 6.34 -5.70 -3.86
N GLY A 55 5.42 -4.75 -4.04
CA GLY A 55 4.01 -5.04 -4.35
C GLY A 55 3.18 -5.55 -3.16
N LYS A 56 3.77 -5.66 -1.96
CA LYS A 56 3.07 -6.07 -0.75
C LYS A 56 3.03 -4.94 0.27
N GLN A 57 1.95 -4.90 1.04
CA GLN A 57 1.81 -4.07 2.23
C GLN A 57 1.92 -4.95 3.47
N ALA A 58 2.73 -4.53 4.44
CA ALA A 58 2.82 -5.19 5.74
C ALA A 58 1.62 -4.77 6.60
N VAL A 59 0.82 -5.75 7.03
CA VAL A 59 -0.28 -5.56 7.98
C VAL A 59 0.11 -6.24 9.27
N LEU A 60 0.25 -5.45 10.34
CA LEU A 60 0.55 -6.00 11.66
C LEU A 60 -0.68 -6.74 12.19
N LYS A 61 -0.47 -7.98 12.61
CA LYS A 61 -1.48 -8.85 13.21
C LYS A 61 -0.97 -9.42 14.52
N TYR A 62 -1.91 -9.88 15.33
CA TYR A 62 -1.66 -10.55 16.59
C TYR A 62 -2.25 -11.96 16.56
N ASP A 63 -1.49 -12.92 17.07
CA ASP A 63 -1.94 -14.28 17.34
C ASP A 63 -1.41 -14.71 18.72
N LYS A 64 -2.20 -15.48 19.48
CA LYS A 64 -1.82 -15.86 20.85
C LYS A 64 -0.62 -16.79 20.91
N GLU A 65 -0.39 -17.61 19.88
CA GLU A 65 0.73 -18.55 19.85
C GLU A 65 1.98 -17.91 19.23
N LYS A 66 1.80 -17.08 18.20
CA LYS A 66 2.90 -16.47 17.45
C LYS A 66 3.30 -15.08 17.96
N GLY A 67 2.47 -14.45 18.79
CA GLY A 67 2.62 -13.05 19.16
C GLY A 67 2.29 -12.12 17.98
N LEU A 68 2.94 -10.94 17.95
CA LEU A 68 2.81 -10.03 16.82
C LEU A 68 3.60 -10.52 15.61
N TYR A 69 3.00 -10.40 14.43
CA TYR A 69 3.65 -10.70 13.16
C TYR A 69 3.11 -9.81 12.05
N HIS A 70 3.91 -9.63 10.99
CA HIS A 70 3.47 -8.97 9.78
C HIS A 70 2.93 -9.99 8.78
N GLU A 71 1.70 -9.76 8.32
CA GLU A 71 1.16 -10.41 7.15
C GLU A 71 1.34 -9.51 5.93
N TYR A 72 1.95 -10.05 4.87
CA TYR A 72 2.25 -9.30 3.64
C TYR A 72 1.14 -9.55 2.61
N VAL A 73 0.16 -8.66 2.61
CA VAL A 73 -0.97 -8.69 1.66
C VAL A 73 -0.64 -7.90 0.41
N ASP A 74 -1.33 -8.16 -0.70
CA ASP A 74 -1.14 -7.35 -1.91
C ASP A 74 -1.41 -5.88 -1.61
N ALA A 75 -0.46 -5.02 -1.98
CA ALA A 75 -0.64 -3.59 -1.82
C ALA A 75 -1.82 -3.15 -2.71
N PRO A 76 -2.79 -2.39 -2.17
CA PRO A 76 -3.86 -1.85 -2.98
C PRO A 76 -3.25 -1.03 -4.11
N ILE A 77 -3.74 -1.25 -5.33
CA ILE A 77 -3.28 -0.47 -6.47
C ILE A 77 -3.89 0.93 -6.30
N THR A 78 -3.06 1.92 -6.04
CA THR A 78 -3.53 3.30 -5.94
C THR A 78 -3.85 3.85 -7.34
N PRO A 79 -4.75 4.83 -7.48
CA PRO A 79 -5.04 5.45 -8.77
C PRO A 79 -3.78 5.98 -9.47
N GLU A 80 -2.82 6.52 -8.72
CA GLU A 80 -1.55 7.00 -9.25
C GLU A 80 -0.71 5.84 -9.80
N LYS A 81 -0.74 4.68 -9.13
CA LYS A 81 -0.01 3.50 -9.56
C LYS A 81 -0.66 2.84 -10.78
N GLU A 82 -1.98 2.80 -10.85
CA GLU A 82 -2.71 2.39 -12.06
C GLU A 82 -2.32 3.28 -13.24
N LEU A 83 -2.34 4.60 -13.05
CA LEU A 83 -1.96 5.54 -14.08
C LEU A 83 -0.51 5.37 -14.55
N GLU A 84 0.43 5.18 -13.63
CA GLU A 84 1.83 4.88 -13.95
C GLU A 84 1.94 3.59 -14.79
N ASN A 85 1.21 2.55 -14.40
CA ASN A 85 1.20 1.28 -15.12
C ASN A 85 0.60 1.43 -16.53
N THR A 86 -0.50 2.16 -16.68
CA THR A 86 -1.12 2.45 -17.99
C THR A 86 -0.15 3.22 -18.88
N LYS A 87 0.52 4.25 -18.36
CA LYS A 87 1.55 5.00 -19.12
C LYS A 87 2.69 4.10 -19.59
N LYS A 88 3.16 3.19 -18.73
CA LYS A 88 4.20 2.21 -19.12
C LYS A 88 3.73 1.27 -20.23
N GLN A 89 2.49 0.75 -20.13
CA GLN A 89 1.93 -0.10 -21.17
C GLN A 89 1.84 0.61 -22.52
N MET A 90 1.41 1.88 -22.53
CA MET A 90 1.34 2.67 -23.74
C MET A 90 2.74 2.96 -24.31
N ALA A 91 3.74 3.23 -23.47
CA ALA A 91 5.13 3.40 -23.93
C ALA A 91 5.70 2.12 -24.56
N LEU A 92 5.43 0.96 -23.96
CA LEU A 92 5.84 -0.34 -24.53
C LEU A 92 5.15 -0.63 -25.85
N MET A 93 3.85 -0.36 -25.94
CA MET A 93 3.09 -0.53 -27.17
C MET A 93 3.61 0.42 -28.26
N GLN A 94 4.01 1.65 -27.91
CA GLN A 94 4.56 2.64 -28.84
C GLN A 94 5.87 2.12 -29.42
N GLN A 95 6.76 1.64 -28.55
CA GLN A 95 8.01 1.02 -28.98
C GLN A 95 7.78 -0.17 -29.91
N ALA A 96 6.81 -1.04 -29.59
CA ALA A 96 6.49 -2.18 -30.44
C ALA A 96 5.97 -1.76 -31.82
N LEU A 97 5.12 -0.73 -31.90
CA LEU A 97 4.66 -0.18 -33.18
C LEU A 97 5.79 0.47 -33.98
N ASP A 98 6.68 1.22 -33.32
CA ASP A 98 7.82 1.84 -33.98
C ASP A 98 8.77 0.77 -34.56
N GLU A 99 9.04 -0.31 -33.81
CA GLU A 99 9.81 -1.46 -34.31
C GLU A 99 9.11 -2.14 -35.50
N MET A 100 7.78 -2.29 -35.46
CA MET A 100 7.01 -2.83 -36.59
C MET A 100 7.09 -1.92 -37.82
N ILE A 101 7.05 -0.59 -37.67
CA ILE A 101 7.19 0.35 -38.77
C ILE A 101 8.58 0.26 -39.40
N ILE A 102 9.62 0.13 -38.58
CA ILE A 102 11.01 -0.02 -39.07
C ILE A 102 11.15 -1.31 -39.88
N ASN A 103 10.61 -2.43 -39.38
CA ASN A 103 10.75 -3.74 -40.01
C ASN A 103 9.79 -3.96 -41.20
N ASN A 104 8.59 -3.38 -41.15
CA ASN A 104 7.56 -3.51 -42.18
C ASN A 104 6.72 -2.23 -42.25
N PRO A 105 7.19 -1.19 -42.96
CA PRO A 105 6.50 0.08 -43.07
C PRO A 105 5.25 -0.05 -43.93
N SER A 106 4.11 -0.33 -43.29
CA SER A 106 2.80 -0.34 -43.92
C SER A 106 1.95 0.86 -43.47
N LYS A 107 1.07 1.33 -44.35
CA LYS A 107 0.14 2.44 -44.04
C LYS A 107 -0.79 2.12 -42.88
N GLU A 108 -1.15 0.84 -42.71
CA GLU A 108 -2.02 0.39 -41.62
C GLU A 108 -1.31 0.50 -40.27
N VAL A 109 -0.04 0.07 -40.19
CA VAL A 109 0.75 0.18 -38.94
C VAL A 109 1.04 1.64 -38.61
N GLN A 110 1.32 2.48 -39.62
CA GLN A 110 1.47 3.94 -39.42
C GLN A 110 0.18 4.57 -38.86
N ALA A 111 -0.98 4.24 -39.42
CA ALA A 111 -2.26 4.76 -38.94
C ALA A 111 -2.58 4.30 -37.50
N LEU A 112 -2.20 3.07 -37.13
CA LEU A 112 -2.31 2.57 -35.76
C LEU A 112 -1.40 3.35 -34.80
N ASN A 113 -0.17 3.64 -35.23
CA ASN A 113 0.80 4.43 -34.46
C ASN A 113 0.28 5.85 -34.20
N ASP A 114 -0.20 6.52 -35.25
CA ASP A 114 -0.76 7.86 -35.14
C ASP A 114 -1.95 7.91 -34.18
N LYS A 115 -2.84 6.89 -34.24
CA LYS A 115 -3.97 6.77 -33.32
C LYS A 115 -3.49 6.57 -31.88
N GLN A 116 -2.45 5.77 -31.67
CA GLN A 116 -1.89 5.55 -30.34
C GLN A 116 -1.27 6.83 -29.75
N VAL A 117 -0.52 7.57 -30.56
CA VAL A 117 0.04 8.88 -30.16
C VAL A 117 -1.07 9.86 -29.80
N LEU A 118 -2.18 9.88 -30.55
CA LEU A 118 -3.33 10.73 -30.24
C LEU A 118 -3.99 10.34 -28.91
N MET A 119 -4.18 9.03 -28.66
CA MET A 119 -4.72 8.54 -27.39
C MET A 119 -3.83 8.90 -26.19
N GLN A 120 -2.50 8.80 -26.36
CA GLN A 120 -1.55 9.19 -25.32
C GLN A 120 -1.66 10.67 -24.96
N LYS A 121 -1.75 11.55 -25.97
CA LYS A 121 -1.93 13.00 -25.76
C LYS A 121 -3.24 13.31 -25.06
N ALA A 122 -4.34 12.68 -25.46
CA ALA A 122 -5.64 12.87 -24.82
C ALA A 122 -5.62 12.46 -23.33
N LEU A 123 -4.93 11.36 -23.00
CA LEU A 123 -4.75 10.95 -21.60
C LEU A 123 -3.90 11.96 -20.81
N ASP A 124 -2.81 12.47 -21.40
CA ASP A 124 -1.99 13.48 -20.74
C ASP A 124 -2.74 14.79 -20.50
N GLU A 125 -3.59 15.23 -21.43
CA GLU A 125 -4.47 16.39 -21.24
C GLU A 125 -5.51 16.18 -20.13
N LEU A 126 -6.15 15.00 -20.07
CA LEU A 126 -7.12 14.67 -19.02
C LEU A 126 -6.48 14.63 -17.62
N ILE A 127 -5.22 14.19 -17.53
CA ILE A 127 -4.45 14.20 -16.28
C ILE A 127 -4.17 15.64 -15.84
N ILE A 128 -3.72 16.50 -16.76
CA ILE A 128 -3.44 17.90 -16.46
C ILE A 128 -4.71 18.62 -15.98
N SER A 129 -5.85 18.38 -16.63
CA SER A 129 -7.13 18.99 -16.23
C SER A 129 -7.67 18.49 -14.89
N SER A 130 -7.25 17.30 -14.44
CA SER A 130 -7.68 16.72 -13.16
C SER A 130 -6.84 17.19 -11.97
N ILE A 131 -5.73 17.89 -12.22
CA ILE A 131 -4.77 18.38 -11.20
C ILE A 131 -4.96 19.91 -10.94
N GLN A 132 -5.73 20.61 -11.78
CA GLN A 132 -6.11 22.03 -11.60
C GLN A 132 -7.43 22.18 -10.82
#